data_AF-A0A2M8L3R9-F1
#
_entry.id   AF-A0A2M8L3R9-F1
#
_cell.length_a   1.000
_cell.length_b   1.000
_cell.length_c   1.000
_cell.angle_alpha   90.00
_cell.angle_beta   90.00
_cell.angle_gamma   90.00
#
_symmetry.space_group_name_H-M   'P 1'
#
loop_
_entity.id
_entity.type
_entity.pdbx_description
1 polymer ?
#
loop_
_entity_poly.entity_id
_entity_poly.type
_entity_poly.pdbx_seq_one_letter_code
_entity_poly.pdbx_strand_id
1 'polypeptide(L)' 'MLTQKDFDEIEKIVDKELEEKIKFLPTKDEFYGKMDELMGEVKAIREEQAVISGYKDKLENHETRIIKLEETSPL' A
#
# COMPACT_ATOMS: atom_id res chain seq x y z
N MET A 1 -48.91 -13.34 21.70
CA MET A 1 -48.52 -12.53 20.53
C MET A 1 -47.40 -11.62 20.98
N LEU A 2 -46.39 -11.44 20.14
CA LEU A 2 -45.41 -10.36 20.37
C LEU A 2 -46.11 -9.02 20.22
N THR A 3 -45.72 -8.08 21.06
CA THR A 3 -46.21 -6.71 21.14
C THR A 3 -45.21 -5.76 20.50
N GLN A 4 -45.63 -4.53 20.22
CA GLN A 4 -44.72 -3.48 19.73
C GLN A 4 -43.50 -3.30 20.66
N LYS A 5 -43.73 -3.40 21.97
CA LYS A 5 -42.67 -3.28 22.98
C LYS A 5 -41.59 -4.36 22.81
N ASP A 6 -41.97 -5.59 22.45
CA ASP A 6 -41.02 -6.68 22.23
C ASP A 6 -40.16 -6.42 20.99
N PHE A 7 -40.72 -5.82 19.93
CA PHE A 7 -39.97 -5.42 18.74
C PHE A 7 -38.99 -4.27 19.04
N ASP A 8 -39.44 -3.26 19.77
CA ASP A 8 -38.59 -2.12 20.15
C ASP A 8 -37.41 -2.55 21.04
N GLU A 9 -37.60 -3.60 21.86
CA GLU A 9 -36.54 -4.17 22.70
C GLU A 9 -35.54 -4.98 21.87
N ILE A 10 -36.02 -5.76 20.88
CA ILE A 10 -35.16 -6.49 19.94
C ILE A 10 -34.32 -5.52 19.11
N GLU A 11 -34.90 -4.43 18.60
CA GLU A 11 -34.17 -3.42 17.80
C GLU A 11 -33.00 -2.84 18.60
N LYS A 12 -33.22 -2.49 19.87
CA LYS A 12 -32.14 -1.98 20.75
C LYS A 12 -31.03 -3.00 20.99
N ILE A 13 -31.37 -4.27 21.15
CA ILE A 13 -30.37 -5.33 21.34
C ILE A 13 -29.54 -5.50 20.07
N VAL A 14 -30.20 -5.50 18.91
CA VAL A 14 -29.54 -5.63 17.60
C VAL A 14 -28.62 -4.45 17.34
N ASP A 15 -29.07 -3.21 17.56
CA ASP A 15 -28.25 -2.02 17.37
C ASP A 15 -27.02 -2.02 18.27
N LYS A 16 -27.20 -2.38 19.55
CA LYS A 16 -26.08 -2.48 20.50
C LYS A 16 -25.07 -3.54 20.09
N GLU A 17 -25.54 -4.73 19.72
CA GLU A 17 -24.64 -5.79 19.24
C GLU A 17 -23.92 -5.40 17.95
N LEU A 18 -24.63 -4.72 17.04
CA LEU A 18 -24.06 -4.26 15.78
C LEU A 18 -22.96 -3.24 16.05
N GLU A 19 -23.23 -2.24 16.89
CA GLU A 19 -22.27 -1.23 17.30
C GLU A 19 -21.04 -1.85 17.98
N GLU A 20 -21.24 -2.81 18.88
CA GLU A 20 -20.14 -3.54 19.52
C GLU A 20 -19.28 -4.32 18.53
N LYS A 21 -19.86 -4.87 17.46
CA LYS A 21 -19.15 -5.62 16.41
C LYS A 21 -18.41 -4.72 15.43
N ILE A 22 -18.95 -3.53 15.12
CA ILE A 22 -18.38 -2.65 14.09
C ILE A 22 -17.55 -1.48 14.62
N LYS A 23 -17.55 -1.22 15.95
CA LYS A 23 -16.86 -0.05 16.55
C LYS A 23 -15.36 0.07 16.27
N PHE A 24 -14.70 -1.02 15.86
CA PHE A 24 -13.28 -1.01 15.50
C PHE A 24 -13.03 -1.05 14.00
N LEU A 25 -14.09 -1.14 13.20
CA LEU A 25 -13.96 -1.03 11.76
C LEU A 25 -13.73 0.45 11.41
N PRO A 26 -12.79 0.72 10.50
CA PRO A 26 -12.63 2.07 10.00
C PRO A 26 -13.91 2.49 9.27
N THR A 27 -14.16 3.79 9.30
CA THR A 27 -15.14 4.38 8.39
C THR A 27 -14.69 4.21 6.95
N LYS A 28 -15.64 4.34 6.02
CA LYS A 28 -15.37 4.29 4.59
C LYS A 28 -14.26 5.28 4.19
N ASP A 29 -14.33 6.50 4.70
CA ASP A 29 -13.38 7.57 4.35
C ASP A 29 -11.99 7.33 4.94
N GLU A 30 -11.90 6.82 6.18
CA GLU A 30 -10.63 6.41 6.79
C GLU A 30 -9.97 5.27 6.02
N PHE A 31 -10.76 4.28 5.58
CA PHE A 31 -10.25 3.17 4.79
C PHE A 31 -9.69 3.64 3.44
N TYR A 32 -10.47 4.42 2.68
CA TYR A 32 -10.01 4.91 1.38
C TYR A 32 -8.84 5.89 1.50
N GLY A 33 -8.84 6.77 2.50
CA GLY A 33 -7.71 7.68 2.75
C GLY A 33 -6.40 6.94 3.00
N LYS A 34 -6.42 5.90 3.85
CA LYS A 34 -5.23 5.06 4.11
C LYS A 34 -4.79 4.25 2.89
N MET A 35 -5.75 3.77 2.10
CA MET A 35 -5.44 3.03 0.88
C MET A 35 -4.81 3.93 -0.20
N ASP A 36 -5.30 5.16 -0.34
CA ASP A 36 -4.72 6.14 -1.27
C ASP A 36 -3.29 6.53 -0.87
N GLU A 37 -3.05 6.73 0.43
CA GLU A 37 -1.71 6.97 0.98
C GLU A 37 -0.75 5.82 0.66
N LEU A 38 -1.16 4.58 0.96
CA LEU A 38 -0.37 3.37 0.67
C LEU A 38 -0.08 3.22 -0.83
N MET A 39 -1.05 3.52 -1.68
CA MET A 39 -0.85 3.50 -3.13
C MET A 39 0.15 4.58 -3.59
N GLY A 40 0.16 5.74 -2.93
CA GLY A 40 1.17 6.78 -3.13
C GLY A 40 2.59 6.29 -2.84
N GLU A 41 2.78 5.63 -1.69
CA GLU A 41 4.07 5.05 -1.31
C GLU A 41 4.52 3.95 -2.28
N VAL A 42 3.62 3.03 -2.66
CA VAL A 42 3.92 1.96 -3.62
C VAL A 42 4.34 2.54 -4.97
N LYS A 43 3.70 3.63 -5.40
CA LYS A 43 4.09 4.33 -6.63
C LYS A 43 5.50 4.92 -6.51
N ALA A 44 5.80 5.60 -5.41
CA ALA A 44 7.13 6.18 -5.16
C ALA A 44 8.21 5.09 -5.17
N ILE A 45 7.98 3.95 -4.51
CA ILE A 45 8.92 2.81 -4.51
C ILE A 45 9.18 2.28 -5.92
N ARG A 46 8.14 2.18 -6.76
CA ARG A 46 8.29 1.73 -8.15
C ARG A 46 9.10 2.71 -8.99
N GLU A 47 8.90 4.00 -8.79
CA GLU A 47 9.68 5.05 -9.46
C GLU A 47 11.15 4.98 -9.05
N GLU A 48 11.45 4.84 -7.75
CA GLU A 48 12.81 4.65 -7.24
C GLU A 48 13.45 3.39 -7.82
N GLN A 49 12.71 2.27 -7.85
CA GLN A 49 13.21 1.02 -8.42
C GLN A 49 13.54 1.17 -9.91
N ALA A 50 12.70 1.86 -10.69
CA ALA A 50 12.96 2.11 -12.11
C ALA A 50 14.23 2.96 -12.31
N VAL A 51 14.45 3.96 -11.45
CA VAL A 51 15.66 4.77 -11.44
C VAL A 51 16.89 3.92 -11.12
N ILE A 52 16.84 3.09 -10.06
CA ILE A 52 17.93 2.18 -9.68
C ILE A 52 18.25 1.20 -10.81
N SER A 53 17.23 0.59 -11.42
CA SER A 53 17.42 -0.31 -12.56
C SER A 53 18.09 0.39 -13.74
N GLY A 54 17.66 1.60 -14.09
CA GLY A 54 18.31 2.38 -15.15
C GLY A 54 19.75 2.80 -14.81
N TYR A 55 20.08 3.02 -13.54
CA TYR A 55 21.46 3.24 -13.10
C TYR A 55 22.32 1.96 -13.18
N LYS A 56 21.74 0.79 -12.89
CA LYS A 56 22.43 -0.50 -13.02
C LYS A 56 22.91 -0.73 -14.45
N ASP A 57 22.06 -0.48 -15.44
CA ASP A 57 22.42 -0.59 -16.85
C ASP A 57 23.60 0.34 -17.23
N LYS A 58 23.64 1.55 -16.65
CA LYS A 58 24.78 2.47 -16.85
C LYS A 58 26.04 1.93 -16.21
N LEU A 59 25.98 1.42 -14.98
CA LEU A 59 27.13 0.87 -14.26
C LEU A 59 27.72 -0.36 -14.97
N GLU A 60 26.89 -1.29 -15.45
CA GLU A 60 27.36 -2.45 -16.23
C GLU A 60 28.04 -2.02 -17.54
N ASN A 61 27.53 -0.98 -18.19
CA ASN A 61 28.17 -0.38 -19.35
C ASN A 61 29.50 0.32 -19.00
N HIS A 62 29.63 0.93 -17.82
CA HIS A 62 30.88 1.52 -17.36
C HIS A 62 31.95 0.46 -17.15
N GLU A 63 31.61 -0.66 -16.50
CA GLU A 63 32.54 -1.77 -16.27
C GLU A 63 33.09 -2.33 -17.58
N THR A 64 32.20 -2.59 -18.54
CA THR A 64 32.58 -3.10 -19.87
C THR A 64 33.49 -2.11 -20.61
N ARG A 65 33.26 -0.80 -20.46
CA ARG A 65 34.10 0.24 -21.08
C ARG A 65 35.47 0.34 -20.42
N ILE A 66 35.55 0.21 -19.10
CA ILE A 66 36.81 0.24 -18.35
C ILE A 66 37.69 -0.93 -18.78
N ILE A 67 37.14 -2.15 -18.79
CA ILE A 67 37.88 -3.35 -19.22
C ILE A 67 38.45 -3.17 -20.63
N LYS A 68 37.65 -2.69 -21.58
CA LYS A 68 38.13 -2.43 -22.95
C LYS A 68 39.24 -1.38 -23.02
N LEU A 69 39.18 -0.34 -22.19
CA LEU A 69 40.20 0.70 -22.12
C LEU A 69 41.51 0.18 -21.53
N GLU A 70 41.43 -0.67 -20.50
CA GLU A 70 42.59 -1.33 -19.89
C GLU A 70 43.25 -2.33 -20.87
N GLU A 71 42.45 -3.06 -21.67
CA GLU A 71 42.96 -3.94 -22.73
C GLU A 71 43.66 -3.17 -23.87
N THR A 72 43.16 -1.98 -24.23
CA THR A 72 43.71 -1.18 -25.34
C THR A 72 44.87 -0.28 -24.92
N SER A 73 44.98 0.06 -23.64
CA SER A 73 46.07 0.85 -23.10
C SER A 73 46.60 0.21 -21.80
N PRO A 74 47.36 -0.90 -21.91
CA PRO A 74 47.97 -1.53 -20.75
C PRO A 74 48.99 -0.57 -20.14
N LEU A 75 48.84 -0.29 -18.84
CA LEU A 75 49.82 0.43 -18.02
C LEU A 75 51.13 -0.37 -17.87
#